data_AF-A0A7X0DF38-F1
#
_entry.id   AF-A0A7X0DF38-F1
#
_cell.length_a   1.000
_cell.length_b   1.000
_cell.length_c   1.000
_cell.angle_alpha   90.00
_cell.angle_beta   90.00
_cell.angle_gamma   90.00
#
_symmetry.space_group_name_H-M   'P 1'
#
loop_
_entity.id
_entity.type
_entity.pdbx_description
1 polymer ?
#
loop_
_entity_poly.entity_id
_entity_poly.type
_entity_poly.pdbx_seq_one_letter_code
_entity_poly.pdbx_strand_id
1 'polypeptide(L)' 'MRRLMTTLLISAALLGGSLSMTGCVVVAPRHAHVWVPGYWGPSHVWVGGYWRH' A
#
# COMPACT_ATOMS: atom_id res chain seq x y z
N MET A 1 -19.78 30.47 13.51
CA MET A 1 -18.32 30.33 13.69
C MET A 1 -17.88 28.87 13.80
N ARG A 2 -18.37 28.08 14.77
CA ARG A 2 -17.99 26.65 14.93
C ARG A 2 -18.13 25.81 13.66
N ARG A 3 -19.25 25.93 12.92
CA ARG A 3 -19.47 25.19 11.67
C ARG A 3 -18.43 25.51 10.58
N LEU A 4 -18.15 26.80 10.36
CA LEU A 4 -17.15 27.25 9.39
C LEU A 4 -15.74 26.74 9.75
N MET A 5 -15.40 26.80 11.04
CA MET A 5 -14.12 26.33 11.53
C MET A 5 -13.95 24.82 11.33
N THR A 6 -15.00 24.03 11.58
CA THR A 6 -15.00 22.59 11.30
C THR A 6 -14.84 22.28 9.82
N THR A 7 -15.55 23.00 8.95
CA THR A 7 -15.42 22.82 7.49
C THR A 7 -14.00 23.09 7.02
N LEU A 8 -13.40 24.20 7.50
CA LEU A 8 -12.03 24.58 7.13
C LEU A 8 -11.00 23.53 7.58
N LEU A 9 -11.14 23.00 8.80
CA LEU A 9 -10.26 21.95 9.32
C LEU A 9 -10.36 20.65 8.52
N ILE A 10 -11.58 20.24 8.13
CA ILE A 10 -11.78 19.05 7.29
C ILE A 10 -11.14 19.26 5.91
N SER A 11 -11.36 20.41 5.27
CA SER A 11 -10.74 20.70 3.98
C SER A 11 -9.21 20.75 4.06
N ALA A 12 -8.64 21.32 5.14
CA ALA A 12 -7.21 21.33 5.34
C ALA A 12 -6.63 19.91 5.52
N ALA A 13 -7.33 19.05 6.27
CA ALA A 13 -6.93 17.65 6.44
C ALA A 13 -6.98 16.87 5.12
N LEU A 14 -8.03 17.06 4.31
CA LEU A 14 -8.17 16.41 3.01
C LEU A 14 -7.10 16.85 2.02
N LEU A 15 -6.83 18.16 1.95
CA LEU A 15 -5.79 18.72 1.09
C LEU A 15 -4.39 18.27 1.52
N GLY A 16 -4.10 18.33 2.82
CA GLY A 16 -2.83 17.88 3.39
C GLY A 16 -2.58 16.40 3.12
N GLY A 17 -3.55 15.54 3.40
CA GLY A 17 -3.44 14.10 3.13
C GLY A 17 -3.24 13.78 1.64
N SER A 18 -3.97 14.47 0.76
CA SER A 18 -3.83 14.29 -0.69
C SER A 18 -2.45 14.70 -1.19
N LEU A 19 -1.90 15.81 -0.70
CA LEU A 19 -0.56 16.27 -1.06
C LEU A 19 0.52 15.31 -0.55
N SER A 20 0.36 14.71 0.64
CA SER A 20 1.27 13.69 1.15
C SER A 20 1.30 12.42 0.30
N MET A 21 0.24 12.12 -0.45
CA MET A 21 0.19 10.96 -1.36
C MET A 21 0.85 11.21 -2.72
N THR A 22 1.23 12.43 -3.08
CA THR A 22 1.80 12.75 -4.41
C THR A 22 3.14 12.04 -4.70
N GLY A 23 3.84 11.56 -3.67
CA GLY A 23 5.03 10.70 -3.79
C GLY A 23 4.79 9.21 -3.55
N CYS A 24 3.56 8.81 -3.21
CA CYS A 24 3.23 7.41 -2.95
C CYS A 24 2.89 6.71 -4.27
N VAL A 25 3.74 5.79 -4.71
CA VAL A 25 3.41 4.89 -5.82
C VAL A 25 2.40 3.86 -5.31
N VAL A 26 1.11 4.13 -5.48
CA VAL A 26 0.06 3.11 -5.27
C VAL A 26 0.09 2.20 -6.50
N VAL A 27 0.94 1.16 -6.43
CA VAL A 27 0.91 0.08 -7.42
C VAL A 27 -0.35 -0.72 -7.15
N ALA A 28 -1.36 -0.59 -8.01
CA ALA A 28 -2.48 -1.51 -8.01
C ALA A 28 -1.92 -2.94 -8.08
N PRO A 29 -2.31 -3.88 -7.20
CA PRO A 29 -1.85 -5.24 -7.28
C PRO A 29 -2.29 -5.80 -8.63
N ARG A 30 -1.35 -5.88 -9.57
CA ARG A 30 -1.59 -6.56 -10.84
C ARG A 30 -1.64 -8.05 -10.50
N HIS A 31 -2.65 -8.75 -11.03
CA HIS A 31 -2.79 -10.21 -10.96
C HIS A 31 -1.70 -10.94 -11.79
N ALA A 32 -0.48 -10.41 -11.77
CA ALA A 32 0.54 -10.73 -12.72
C ALA A 32 1.85 -10.83 -11.95
N HIS A 33 2.10 -11.97 -11.33
CA HIS A 33 3.40 -12.33 -10.77
C HIS A 33 3.70 -11.66 -9.41
N VAL A 34 3.47 -12.41 -8.33
CA VAL A 34 3.98 -12.07 -7.00
C VAL A 34 5.30 -12.80 -6.79
N TRP A 35 6.35 -12.08 -6.39
CA TRP A 35 7.59 -12.72 -5.95
C TRP A 35 7.37 -13.39 -4.60
N VAL A 36 7.62 -14.69 -4.52
CA VAL A 36 7.59 -15.48 -3.29
C VAL A 36 9.02 -15.66 -2.81
N PRO A 37 9.42 -15.09 -1.65
CA PRO A 37 10.73 -15.34 -1.06
C PRO A 37 10.95 -16.84 -0.79
N GLY A 38 12.21 -17.28 -0.79
CA GLY A 38 12.53 -18.66 -0.46
C GLY A 38 12.08 -19.03 0.95
N TYR A 39 11.55 -20.24 1.12
CA TYR A 39 11.02 -20.72 2.40
C TYR A 39 11.28 -22.21 2.59
N TRP A 40 11.27 -22.65 3.85
CA TRP A 40 11.27 -24.06 4.19
C TRP A 40 9.86 -24.63 4.04
N GLY A 41 9.69 -25.54 3.09
CA GLY A 41 8.43 -26.24 2.85
C GLY A 41 8.21 -27.40 3.82
N PRO A 42 7.04 -28.05 3.74
CA PRO A 42 6.78 -29.30 4.44
C PRO A 42 7.89 -30.33 4.14
N SER A 43 8.23 -31.17 5.12
CA SER A 43 9.35 -32.13 5.06
C SER A 43 10.75 -31.51 5.05
N HIS A 44 10.90 -30.26 5.52
CA HIS A 44 12.19 -29.58 5.65
C HIS A 44 12.94 -29.45 4.31
N VAL A 45 12.20 -29.23 3.23
CA VAL A 45 12.77 -29.00 1.90
C VAL A 45 12.87 -27.50 1.65
N TRP A 46 14.03 -27.04 1.19
CA TRP A 46 14.21 -25.64 0.79
C TRP A 46 13.55 -25.39 -0.57
N VAL A 47 12.61 -24.44 -0.61
CA VAL A 47 12.01 -23.95 -1.85
C VAL A 47 12.69 -22.63 -2.19
N GLY A 48 13.41 -22.60 -3.32
CA GLY A 48 14.02 -21.38 -3.85
C GLY A 48 12.95 -20.34 -4.22
N GLY A 49 13.28 -19.05 -4.11
CA GLY A 49 12.34 -17.97 -4.44
C GLY A 49 11.90 -18.01 -5.91
N TYR A 50 10.63 -17.71 -6.16
CA TYR A 50 10.04 -17.81 -7.49
C TYR A 50 8.94 -16.76 -7.73
N TRP A 51 8.67 -16.49 -9.00
CA TRP A 51 7.52 -15.70 -9.42
C TRP A 51 6.28 -16.59 -9.49
N ARG A 52 5.25 -16.26 -8.72
CA ARG A 52 3.96 -16.94 -8.72
C ARG A 52 2.98 -16.20 -9.64
N HIS A 53 2.58 -16.85 -10.72
CA HIS A 53 1.56 -16.38 -11.66
C HIS A 53 0.16 -16.45 -11.05
#